data_AF-A0A2M9BER7-F1
#
_entry.id   AF-A0A2M9BER7-F1
#
_cell.length_a   1.000
_cell.length_b   1.000
_cell.length_c   1.000
_cell.angle_alpha   90.00
_cell.angle_beta   90.00
_cell.angle_gamma   90.00
#
_symmetry.space_group_name_H-M   'P 1'
#
loop_
_entity.id
_entity.type
_entity.pdbx_description
1 polymer ?
#
loop_
_entity_poly.entity_id
_entity_poly.type
_entity_poly.pdbx_seq_one_letter_code
_entity_poly.pdbx_strand_id
1 'polypeptide(L)'
;MLWQSAPAEGPDLASIRSVWTYRGDEPTVVSWLDDIATAHEAHRRAARLTRRRHRLVGAVTAVFAVATAVVVIVDLLADLDPWVSVVAGSLAVATALLSLLHAFADDAGQTIAHQHAATEYAGLRRQLEQAILSERITDDRLAEIRASWTRLERSSPTLTPRTVRAVAARRSGATDEPAIAEPEPEPAPADMTPTDTSPADDQAADASEDRDEQELAAR
;
A
#
# COMPACT_ATOMS: atom_id res chain seq x y z
N MET A 1 -19.59 43.20 -45.05
CA MET A 1 -18.48 43.42 -44.10
C MET A 1 -18.56 42.34 -43.03
N LEU A 2 -17.83 41.24 -43.21
CA LEU A 2 -17.77 40.12 -42.27
C LEU A 2 -16.34 40.06 -41.73
N TRP A 3 -16.20 40.26 -40.42
CA TRP A 3 -14.97 40.08 -39.67
C TRP A 3 -14.66 38.59 -39.56
N GLN A 4 -13.50 38.19 -40.09
CA GLN A 4 -12.97 36.84 -39.98
C GLN A 4 -11.96 36.83 -38.83
N SER A 5 -12.38 36.34 -37.67
CA SER A 5 -11.55 36.22 -36.48
C SER A 5 -10.53 35.10 -36.69
N ALA A 6 -9.24 35.43 -36.71
CA ALA A 6 -8.17 34.45 -36.68
C ALA A 6 -8.12 33.76 -35.30
N PRO A 7 -7.96 32.43 -35.23
CA PRO A 7 -7.75 31.76 -33.96
C PRO A 7 -6.38 32.14 -33.39
N ALA A 8 -6.35 32.50 -32.11
CA ALA A 8 -5.11 32.73 -31.39
C ALA A 8 -4.36 31.39 -31.25
N GLU A 9 -3.28 31.23 -32.01
CA GLU A 9 -2.30 30.18 -31.81
C GLU A 9 -1.65 30.39 -30.43
N GLY A 10 -2.17 29.69 -29.43
CA GLY A 10 -1.49 29.53 -28.15
C GLY A 10 -0.15 28.79 -28.37
N PRO A 11 0.85 29.02 -27.51
CA PRO A 11 2.16 28.40 -27.66
C PRO A 11 2.03 26.88 -27.70
N ASP A 12 2.56 26.29 -28.77
CA ASP A 12 2.61 24.85 -28.98
C ASP A 12 3.31 24.18 -27.80
N LEU A 13 2.52 23.46 -26.99
CA LEU A 13 3.01 22.73 -25.82
C LEU A 13 3.99 21.61 -26.21
N ALA A 14 4.04 21.21 -27.49
CA ALA A 14 5.07 20.32 -28.01
C ALA A 14 6.44 21.00 -28.09
N SER A 15 6.50 22.32 -28.32
CA SER A 15 7.74 23.09 -28.35
C SER A 15 8.36 23.32 -26.96
N ILE A 16 7.59 23.17 -25.86
CA ILE A 16 8.13 23.28 -24.49
C ILE A 16 8.76 21.93 -24.06
N ARG A 17 8.37 20.82 -24.68
CA ARG A 17 8.95 19.49 -24.41
C ARG A 17 10.34 19.25 -25.03
N SER A 18 10.77 20.07 -25.99
CA SER A 18 12.03 19.88 -26.73
C SER A 18 13.26 20.53 -26.08
N VAL A 19 13.10 21.31 -25.00
CA VAL A 19 14.21 22.03 -24.34
C VAL A 19 15.05 21.15 -23.39
N TRP A 20 14.61 19.92 -23.08
CA TRP A 20 15.31 19.00 -22.17
C TRP A 20 15.75 17.67 -22.81
N THR A 21 15.99 17.63 -24.12
CA THR A 21 16.61 16.44 -24.73
C THR A 21 18.12 16.48 -24.50
N TYR A 22 18.54 15.85 -23.40
CA TYR A 22 19.93 15.43 -23.21
C TYR A 22 20.34 14.59 -24.44
N ARG A 23 21.53 14.88 -24.96
CA ARG A 23 22.05 14.52 -26.28
C ARG A 23 22.24 13.00 -26.46
N GLY A 24 21.43 12.35 -27.30
CA GLY A 24 21.61 10.95 -27.73
C GLY A 24 20.43 10.02 -27.38
N ASP A 25 20.48 8.75 -27.79
CA ASP A 25 19.50 7.68 -27.49
C ASP A 25 19.34 7.36 -25.99
N GLU A 26 19.83 8.22 -25.10
CA GLU A 26 19.72 8.06 -23.66
C GLU A 26 18.34 8.52 -23.18
N PRO A 27 17.68 7.72 -22.31
CA PRO A 27 16.39 8.11 -21.74
C PRO A 27 16.52 9.44 -21.01
N THR A 28 15.68 10.41 -21.38
CA THR A 28 15.64 11.74 -20.76
C THR A 28 15.34 11.65 -19.26
N VAL A 29 15.76 12.67 -18.50
CA VAL A 29 15.42 12.80 -17.07
C VAL A 29 13.90 12.72 -16.83
N VAL A 30 13.10 13.18 -17.80
CA VAL A 30 11.63 13.09 -17.78
C VAL A 30 11.13 11.66 -17.93
N SER A 31 11.77 10.84 -18.78
CA SER A 31 11.38 9.42 -18.90
C SER A 31 11.78 8.63 -17.65
N TRP A 32 12.91 8.95 -17.01
CA TRP A 32 13.26 8.35 -15.71
C TRP A 32 12.21 8.68 -14.66
N LEU A 33 11.73 9.92 -14.63
CA LEU A 33 10.68 10.32 -13.71
C LEU A 33 9.39 9.52 -13.94
N ASP A 34 9.01 9.30 -15.20
CA ASP A 34 7.83 8.51 -15.52
C ASP A 34 8.00 7.02 -15.16
N ASP A 35 9.17 6.44 -15.44
CA ASP A 35 9.51 5.06 -15.09
C ASP A 35 9.48 4.84 -13.57
N ILE A 36 10.13 5.73 -12.81
CA ILE A 36 10.15 5.71 -11.34
C ILE A 36 8.73 5.88 -10.79
N ALA A 37 7.93 6.78 -11.36
CA ALA A 37 6.55 6.98 -10.94
C ALA A 37 5.66 5.77 -11.25
N THR A 38 5.88 5.11 -12.38
CA THR A 38 5.20 3.86 -12.76
C THR A 38 5.59 2.74 -11.80
N ALA A 39 6.87 2.57 -11.49
CA ALA A 39 7.36 1.58 -10.54
C ALA A 39 6.78 1.80 -9.13
N HIS A 40 6.76 3.04 -8.65
CA HIS A 40 6.15 3.42 -7.38
C HIS A 40 4.69 2.96 -7.29
N GLU A 41 3.85 3.35 -8.25
CA GLU A 41 2.43 3.01 -8.22
C GLU A 41 2.19 1.52 -8.50
N ALA A 42 3.04 0.86 -9.29
CA ALA A 42 3.00 -0.58 -9.50
C ALA A 42 3.29 -1.37 -8.23
N HIS A 43 4.29 -0.99 -7.44
CA HIS A 43 4.56 -1.59 -6.13
C HIS A 43 3.42 -1.35 -5.14
N ARG A 44 2.86 -0.14 -5.12
CA ARG A 44 1.69 0.17 -4.29
C ARG A 44 0.48 -0.68 -4.69
N ARG A 45 0.24 -0.85 -5.99
CA ARG A 45 -0.83 -1.72 -6.51
C ARG A 45 -0.58 -3.18 -6.18
N ALA A 46 0.65 -3.68 -6.34
CA ALA A 46 1.02 -5.04 -5.99
C ALA A 46 0.78 -5.33 -4.50
N ALA A 47 1.22 -4.44 -3.61
CA ALA A 47 0.97 -4.56 -2.17
C ALA A 47 -0.53 -4.66 -1.85
N ARG A 48 -1.38 -3.85 -2.48
CA ARG A 48 -2.84 -3.91 -2.30
C ARG A 48 -3.44 -5.23 -2.78
N LEU A 49 -3.00 -5.74 -3.93
CA LEU A 49 -3.49 -7.00 -4.48
C LEU A 49 -3.09 -8.19 -3.60
N THR A 50 -1.84 -8.26 -3.16
CA THR A 50 -1.36 -9.30 -2.25
C THR A 50 -2.10 -9.25 -0.91
N ARG A 51 -2.28 -8.05 -0.33
CA ARG A 51 -3.08 -7.87 0.90
C ARG A 51 -4.52 -8.33 0.75
N ARG A 52 -5.17 -8.02 -0.38
CA ARG A 52 -6.55 -8.44 -0.65
C ARG A 52 -6.65 -9.96 -0.80
N ARG A 53 -5.72 -10.58 -1.53
CA ARG A 53 -5.66 -12.04 -1.67
C ARG A 53 -5.47 -12.71 -0.31
N HIS A 54 -4.53 -12.23 0.50
CA HIS A 54 -4.27 -12.76 1.83
C HIS A 54 -5.51 -12.74 2.72
N ARG A 55 -6.21 -11.60 2.76
CA ARG A 55 -7.47 -11.45 3.52
C ARG A 55 -8.56 -12.39 3.02
N LEU A 56 -8.72 -12.52 1.70
CA LEU A 56 -9.74 -13.39 1.11
C LEU A 56 -9.46 -14.86 1.44
N VAL A 57 -8.22 -15.32 1.24
CA VAL A 57 -7.83 -16.70 1.55
C VAL A 57 -7.99 -16.97 3.04
N GLY A 58 -7.52 -16.07 3.91
CA GLY A 58 -7.67 -16.21 5.35
C GLY A 58 -9.14 -16.28 5.79
N ALA A 59 -9.99 -15.42 5.24
CA ALA A 59 -11.42 -15.42 5.54
C ALA A 59 -12.10 -16.73 5.11
N VAL A 60 -11.81 -17.22 3.89
CA VAL A 60 -12.34 -18.49 3.40
C VAL A 60 -11.88 -19.64 4.29
N THR A 61 -10.58 -19.73 4.60
CA THR A 61 -10.05 -20.78 5.48
C THR A 61 -10.71 -20.76 6.87
N ALA A 62 -10.93 -19.57 7.45
CA ALA A 62 -11.60 -19.44 8.74
C ALA A 62 -13.05 -19.94 8.70
N VAL A 63 -13.81 -19.62 7.65
CA VAL A 63 -15.20 -20.11 7.48
C VAL A 63 -15.23 -21.63 7.38
N PHE A 64 -14.34 -22.24 6.58
CA PHE A 64 -14.24 -23.69 6.47
C PHE A 64 -13.84 -24.35 7.78
N ALA A 65 -12.94 -23.75 8.55
CA ALA A 65 -12.54 -24.24 9.86
C ALA A 65 -13.70 -24.23 10.86
N VAL A 66 -14.45 -23.13 10.94
CA VAL A 66 -15.64 -23.04 11.80
C VAL A 66 -16.71 -24.04 11.38
N ALA A 67 -17.00 -24.14 10.07
CA ALA A 67 -17.98 -25.11 9.56
C ALA A 67 -17.58 -26.55 9.90
N THR A 68 -16.31 -26.91 9.70
CA THR A 68 -15.77 -28.23 10.05
C THR A 68 -15.90 -28.49 11.55
N ALA A 69 -15.53 -27.53 12.40
CA ALA A 69 -15.63 -27.68 13.85
C ALA A 69 -17.08 -27.91 14.31
N VAL A 70 -18.04 -27.16 13.76
CA VAL A 70 -19.47 -27.34 14.06
C VAL A 70 -19.95 -28.73 13.64
N VAL A 71 -19.62 -29.18 12.44
CA VAL A 71 -20.05 -30.51 11.96
C VAL A 71 -19.48 -31.62 12.85
N VAL A 72 -18.20 -31.55 13.24
CA VAL A 72 -17.57 -32.52 14.14
C VAL A 72 -18.25 -32.56 15.52
N ILE A 73 -18.62 -31.40 16.07
CA ILE A 73 -19.33 -31.34 17.37
C ILE A 73 -20.74 -31.94 17.26
N VAL A 74 -21.46 -31.65 16.18
CA VAL A 74 -22.82 -32.20 15.98
C VAL A 74 -22.77 -33.71 15.75
N ASP A 75 -21.81 -34.20 14.97
CA ASP A 75 -21.57 -35.64 14.75
C ASP A 75 -21.36 -36.38 16.07
N LEU A 76 -20.59 -35.79 16.99
CA LEU A 76 -20.34 -36.35 18.31
C LEU A 76 -21.58 -36.39 19.22
N LEU A 77 -22.52 -35.46 19.04
CA LEU A 77 -23.68 -35.30 19.93
C LEU A 77 -24.95 -35.98 19.45
N ALA A 78 -25.12 -36.14 18.14
CA ALA A 78 -26.43 -36.46 17.55
C ALA A 78 -26.49 -37.79 16.77
N ASP A 79 -25.41 -38.59 16.79
CA ASP A 79 -25.32 -39.89 16.10
C ASP A 79 -25.79 -39.77 14.63
N LEU A 80 -25.07 -38.95 13.86
CA LEU A 80 -25.45 -38.57 12.50
C LEU A 80 -25.38 -39.74 11.51
N ASP A 81 -26.13 -39.60 10.41
CA ASP A 81 -26.06 -40.51 9.27
C ASP A 81 -24.60 -40.63 8.76
N PRO A 82 -24.05 -41.85 8.52
CA PRO A 82 -22.64 -42.04 8.15
C PRO A 82 -22.16 -41.21 6.96
N TRP A 83 -23.06 -40.86 6.03
CA TRP A 83 -22.73 -39.98 4.91
C TRP A 83 -22.30 -38.58 5.37
N VAL A 84 -22.90 -38.06 6.44
CA VAL A 84 -22.55 -36.74 7.00
C VAL A 84 -21.14 -36.79 7.60
N SER A 85 -20.77 -37.87 8.30
CA SER A 85 -19.43 -38.04 8.84
C SER A 85 -18.35 -38.12 7.74
N VAL A 86 -18.66 -38.77 6.60
CA VAL A 86 -17.76 -38.77 5.42
C VAL A 86 -17.57 -37.35 4.87
N VAL A 87 -18.65 -36.58 4.73
CA VAL A 87 -18.58 -35.18 4.28
C VAL A 87 -17.77 -34.34 5.27
N ALA A 88 -18.01 -34.49 6.57
CA ALA A 88 -17.28 -33.81 7.64
C ALA A 88 -15.77 -34.07 7.55
N GLY A 89 -15.37 -35.33 7.41
CA GLY A 89 -13.98 -35.73 7.25
C GLY A 89 -13.35 -35.10 6.01
N SER A 90 -14.06 -35.08 4.88
CA SER A 90 -13.59 -34.44 3.65
C SER A 90 -13.38 -32.94 3.81
N LEU A 91 -14.28 -32.26 4.54
CA LEU A 91 -14.21 -30.83 4.83
C LEU A 91 -13.04 -30.51 5.76
N ALA A 92 -12.78 -31.37 6.74
CA ALA A 92 -11.62 -31.26 7.63
C ALA A 92 -10.30 -31.36 6.87
N VAL A 93 -10.19 -32.34 5.97
CA VAL A 93 -9.00 -32.50 5.11
C VAL A 93 -8.81 -31.28 4.21
N ALA A 94 -9.89 -30.80 3.56
CA ALA A 94 -9.82 -29.59 2.74
C ALA A 94 -9.38 -28.37 3.56
N THR A 95 -9.94 -28.19 4.76
CA THR A 95 -9.57 -27.11 5.68
C THR A 95 -8.09 -27.18 6.06
N ALA A 96 -7.58 -28.37 6.39
CA ALA A 96 -6.18 -28.56 6.75
C ALA A 96 -5.24 -28.20 5.58
N LEU A 97 -5.59 -28.62 4.34
CA LEU A 97 -4.84 -28.27 3.14
C LEU A 97 -4.86 -26.77 2.86
N LEU A 98 -6.01 -26.11 3.02
CA LEU A 98 -6.13 -24.65 2.87
C LEU A 98 -5.31 -23.90 3.92
N SER A 99 -5.33 -24.37 5.17
CA SER A 99 -4.54 -23.79 6.26
C SER A 99 -3.04 -23.94 6.01
N LEU A 100 -2.61 -25.08 5.48
CA LEU A 100 -1.22 -25.32 5.11
C LEU A 100 -0.79 -24.42 3.94
N LEU A 101 -1.62 -24.31 2.91
CA LEU A 101 -1.38 -23.41 1.78
C LEU A 101 -1.31 -21.94 2.23
N HIS A 102 -2.15 -21.54 3.18
CA HIS A 102 -2.13 -20.20 3.77
C HIS A 102 -0.83 -19.94 4.54
N ALA A 103 -0.35 -20.91 5.34
CA ALA A 103 0.89 -20.79 6.08
C ALA A 103 2.13 -20.64 5.17
N PHE A 104 2.13 -21.31 4.02
CA PHE A 104 3.24 -21.23 3.06
C PHE A 104 3.20 -20.02 2.12
N ALA A 105 2.10 -19.27 2.07
CA ALA A 105 1.94 -18.23 1.06
C ALA A 105 2.85 -16.99 1.25
N ASP A 106 3.47 -16.78 2.43
CA ASP A 106 4.27 -15.60 2.80
C ASP A 106 3.71 -14.26 2.25
N ASP A 107 2.38 -14.15 2.18
CA ASP A 107 1.72 -12.98 1.57
C ASP A 107 2.00 -11.71 2.39
N ALA A 108 2.22 -11.86 3.70
CA ALA A 108 2.57 -10.77 4.60
C ALA A 108 3.97 -10.23 4.30
N GLY A 109 4.98 -11.10 4.16
CA GLY A 109 6.34 -10.72 3.78
C GLY A 109 6.37 -10.02 2.42
N GLN A 110 5.67 -10.57 1.42
CA GLN A 110 5.56 -9.95 0.10
C GLN A 110 4.86 -8.58 0.13
N THR A 111 3.80 -8.43 0.93
CA THR A 111 3.10 -7.15 1.07
C THR A 111 4.03 -6.08 1.65
N ILE A 112 4.77 -6.42 2.72
CA ILE A 112 5.74 -5.53 3.35
C ILE A 112 6.85 -5.17 2.37
N ALA A 113 7.40 -6.13 1.64
CA ALA A 113 8.44 -5.91 0.65
C ALA A 113 7.98 -4.92 -0.46
N HIS A 114 6.77 -5.09 -0.97
CA HIS A 114 6.20 -4.15 -1.94
C HIS A 114 5.91 -2.76 -1.35
N GLN A 115 5.45 -2.66 -0.10
CA GLN A 115 5.26 -1.38 0.58
C GLN A 115 6.57 -0.64 0.83
N HIS A 116 7.61 -1.37 1.22
CA HIS A 116 8.96 -0.85 1.39
C HIS A 116 9.49 -0.29 0.07
N ALA A 117 9.47 -1.09 -0.99
CA ALA A 117 9.89 -0.66 -2.33
C ALA A 117 9.10 0.57 -2.79
N ALA A 118 7.77 0.59 -2.62
CA ALA A 118 6.94 1.74 -2.96
C ALA A 118 7.39 3.02 -2.23
N THR A 119 7.77 2.91 -0.96
CA THR A 119 8.24 4.04 -0.14
C THR A 119 9.60 4.54 -0.63
N GLU A 120 10.52 3.63 -0.94
CA GLU A 120 11.84 3.98 -1.49
C GLU A 120 11.72 4.66 -2.86
N TYR A 121 10.87 4.13 -3.76
CA TYR A 121 10.59 4.78 -5.05
C TYR A 121 9.93 6.14 -4.87
N ALA A 122 9.04 6.32 -3.90
CA ALA A 122 8.46 7.63 -3.61
C ALA A 122 9.52 8.65 -3.17
N GLY A 123 10.48 8.23 -2.35
CA GLY A 123 11.62 9.05 -1.94
C GLY A 123 12.50 9.44 -3.13
N LEU A 124 12.87 8.46 -3.96
CA LEU A 124 13.67 8.68 -5.16
C LEU A 124 12.96 9.60 -6.16
N ARG A 125 11.64 9.43 -6.35
CA ARG A 125 10.84 10.29 -7.22
C ARG A 125 10.89 11.75 -6.76
N ARG A 126 10.70 12.01 -5.47
CA ARG A 126 10.78 13.38 -4.91
C ARG A 126 12.17 13.99 -5.09
N GLN A 127 13.23 13.21 -4.90
CA GLN A 127 14.60 13.69 -5.13
C GLN A 127 14.81 14.09 -6.58
N LEU A 128 14.28 13.32 -7.54
CA LEU A 128 14.36 13.64 -8.96
C LEU A 128 13.49 14.85 -9.33
N GLU A 129 12.26 14.92 -8.82
CA GLU A 129 11.36 16.09 -8.98
C GLU A 129 12.04 17.37 -8.48
N GLN A 130 12.66 17.34 -7.29
CA GLN A 130 13.42 18.46 -6.74
C GLN A 130 14.63 18.83 -7.61
N ALA A 131 15.34 17.83 -8.13
CA ALA A 131 16.48 18.07 -9.01
C ALA A 131 16.05 18.73 -10.33
N ILE A 132 14.92 18.31 -10.91
CA ILE A 132 14.35 18.91 -12.14
C ILE A 132 13.89 20.35 -11.88
N LEU A 133 13.33 20.64 -10.70
CA LEU A 133 12.91 21.99 -10.32
C LEU A 133 14.08 22.92 -9.99
N SER A 134 15.26 22.37 -9.68
CA SER A 134 16.45 23.18 -9.44
C SER A 134 16.97 23.83 -10.72
N GLU A 135 17.35 25.12 -10.66
CA GLU A 135 17.85 25.88 -11.82
C GLU A 135 19.14 25.30 -12.42
N ARG A 136 19.90 24.50 -11.66
CA ARG A 136 21.12 23.83 -12.09
C ARG A 136 21.18 22.41 -11.56
N ILE A 137 20.75 21.45 -12.38
CA ILE A 137 21.04 20.04 -12.15
C ILE A 137 22.49 19.77 -12.55
N THR A 138 23.27 19.16 -11.66
CA THR A 138 24.65 18.77 -11.96
C THR A 138 24.70 17.31 -12.44
N ASP A 139 25.66 16.99 -13.31
CA ASP A 139 25.85 15.63 -13.81
C ASP A 139 26.15 14.65 -12.67
N ASP A 140 26.90 15.08 -11.66
CA ASP A 140 27.20 14.29 -10.45
C ASP A 140 25.92 13.92 -9.69
N ARG A 141 24.96 14.85 -9.57
CA ARG A 141 23.69 14.60 -8.89
C ARG A 141 22.80 13.65 -9.69
N LEU A 142 22.78 13.78 -11.01
CA LEU A 142 22.07 12.83 -11.88
C LEU A 142 22.69 11.43 -11.82
N ALA A 143 24.02 11.32 -11.77
CA ALA A 143 24.72 10.06 -11.62
C ALA A 143 24.38 9.38 -10.27
N GLU A 144 24.30 10.15 -9.18
CA GLU A 144 23.89 9.66 -7.86
C GLU A 144 22.44 9.13 -7.85
N ILE A 145 21.51 9.86 -8.47
CA ILE A 145 20.11 9.44 -8.59
C ILE A 145 20.02 8.15 -9.43
N ARG A 146 20.75 8.08 -10.56
CA ARG A 146 20.80 6.87 -11.40
C ARG A 146 21.34 5.68 -10.63
N ALA A 147 22.43 5.85 -9.89
CA ALA A 147 23.00 4.78 -9.07
C ALA A 147 22.02 4.30 -8.00
N SER A 148 21.30 5.22 -7.36
CA SER A 148 20.26 4.92 -6.37
C SER A 148 19.08 4.18 -7.00
N TRP A 149 18.65 4.60 -8.18
CA TRP A 149 17.59 3.93 -8.95
C TRP A 149 17.97 2.50 -9.30
N THR A 150 19.13 2.28 -9.91
CA THR A 150 19.57 0.93 -10.30
C THR A 150 19.79 0.04 -9.07
N ARG A 151 20.23 0.59 -7.94
CA ARG A 151 20.30 -0.16 -6.67
C ARG A 151 18.91 -0.60 -6.23
N LEU A 152 17.95 0.32 -6.24
CA LEU A 152 16.57 0.06 -5.84
C LEU A 152 15.89 -0.96 -6.74
N GLU A 153 16.11 -0.91 -8.06
CA GLU A 153 15.58 -1.90 -9.00
C GLU A 153 16.06 -3.32 -8.69
N ARG A 154 17.35 -3.47 -8.35
CA ARG A 154 17.93 -4.78 -8.00
C ARG A 154 17.42 -5.33 -6.68
N SER A 155 17.12 -4.47 -5.70
CA SER A 155 16.63 -4.89 -4.38
C SER A 155 15.10 -5.02 -4.31
N SER A 156 14.38 -4.48 -5.29
CA SER A 156 12.92 -4.49 -5.28
C SER A 156 12.36 -5.88 -5.62
N PRO A 157 11.26 -6.30 -4.96
CA PRO A 157 10.57 -7.53 -5.31
C PRO A 157 10.00 -7.48 -6.74
N THR A 158 10.03 -8.59 -7.47
CA THR A 158 9.57 -8.65 -8.86
C THR A 158 8.11 -8.23 -9.01
N LEU A 159 7.83 -7.34 -9.96
CA LEU A 159 6.48 -6.95 -10.35
C LEU A 159 5.95 -7.86 -11.46
N THR A 160 4.64 -8.14 -11.43
CA THR A 160 4.00 -8.88 -12.52
C THR A 160 3.78 -7.95 -13.73
N PRO A 161 3.99 -8.42 -14.98
CA PRO A 161 3.80 -7.59 -16.18
C PRO A 161 2.38 -7.04 -16.34
N ARG A 162 1.37 -7.74 -15.79
CA ARG A 162 -0.01 -7.25 -15.74
C ARG A 162 -0.15 -6.01 -14.85
N THR A 163 0.52 -5.99 -13.70
CA THR A 163 0.44 -4.86 -12.76
C THR A 163 1.11 -3.61 -13.34
N VAL A 164 2.29 -3.78 -13.95
CA VAL A 164 3.01 -2.69 -14.60
C VAL A 164 2.19 -2.11 -15.75
N ARG A 165 1.68 -2.95 -16.65
CA ARG A 165 0.84 -2.50 -17.78
C ARG A 165 -0.43 -1.78 -17.31
N ALA A 166 -1.10 -2.28 -16.28
CA ALA A 166 -2.30 -1.65 -15.74
C ALA A 166 -2.03 -0.25 -15.16
N VAL A 167 -0.87 -0.06 -14.51
CA VAL A 167 -0.46 1.25 -14.00
C VAL A 167 -0.04 2.19 -15.13
N ALA A 168 0.76 1.70 -16.08
CA ALA A 168 1.19 2.47 -17.24
C ALA A 168 -0.01 2.99 -18.05
N ALA A 169 -1.00 2.14 -18.34
CA ALA A 169 -2.22 2.52 -19.04
C ALA A 169 -3.03 3.60 -18.28
N ARG A 170 -3.13 3.48 -16.95
CA ARG A 170 -3.80 4.50 -16.12
C ARG A 170 -3.06 5.83 -16.14
N ARG A 171 -1.72 5.83 -16.15
CA ARG A 171 -0.90 7.04 -16.17
C ARG A 171 -0.90 7.73 -17.53
N SER A 172 -0.98 6.99 -18.63
CA SER A 172 -1.05 7.54 -19.98
C SER A 172 -2.44 8.05 -20.37
N GLY A 173 -3.46 7.90 -19.51
CA GLY A 173 -4.83 8.29 -19.80
C GLY A 173 -5.53 7.39 -20.82
N ALA A 174 -4.87 6.33 -21.29
CA ALA A 174 -5.43 5.32 -22.19
C ALA A 174 -6.39 4.43 -21.40
N THR A 175 -7.62 4.89 -21.26
CA THR A 175 -8.66 4.20 -20.49
C THR A 175 -9.37 3.20 -21.40
N ASP A 176 -9.00 1.92 -21.29
CA ASP A 176 -9.96 0.83 -21.48
C ASP A 176 -10.10 0.08 -20.13
N GLU A 177 -11.24 0.33 -19.48
CA GLU A 177 -11.89 -0.51 -18.47
C GLU A 177 -11.48 -0.46 -16.96
N PRO A 178 -12.39 -0.90 -16.07
CA PRO A 178 -13.30 -0.05 -15.32
C PRO A 178 -12.67 0.44 -14.02
N ALA A 179 -13.24 1.52 -13.49
CA ALA A 179 -13.02 1.98 -12.14
C ALA A 179 -13.39 0.84 -11.16
N ILE A 180 -12.39 0.08 -10.71
CA ILE A 180 -12.47 -0.53 -9.37
C ILE A 180 -12.64 0.68 -8.46
N ALA A 181 -13.88 0.90 -8.02
CA ALA A 181 -14.22 1.92 -7.04
C ALA A 181 -13.14 1.89 -5.97
N GLU A 182 -12.43 3.01 -5.81
CA GLU A 182 -11.66 3.20 -4.59
C GLU A 182 -12.64 2.93 -3.44
N PRO A 183 -12.30 2.04 -2.48
CA PRO A 183 -13.09 2.01 -1.27
C PRO A 183 -13.07 3.45 -0.75
N GLU A 184 -14.26 4.04 -0.60
CA GLU A 184 -14.43 5.37 -0.01
C GLU A 184 -13.48 5.50 1.17
N PRO A 185 -12.83 6.67 1.35
CA PRO A 185 -12.06 6.92 2.55
C PRO A 185 -12.96 6.57 3.74
N GLU A 186 -12.53 5.58 4.51
CA GLU A 186 -13.16 5.15 5.75
C GLU A 186 -13.55 6.43 6.50
N PRO A 187 -14.85 6.62 6.83
CA PRO A 187 -15.30 7.87 7.43
C PRO A 187 -14.43 8.13 8.64
N ALA A 188 -13.75 9.28 8.63
CA ALA A 188 -12.97 9.75 9.77
C ALA A 188 -13.83 9.55 11.02
N PRO A 189 -13.26 9.03 12.13
CA PRO A 189 -14.02 8.81 13.36
C PRO A 189 -14.77 10.09 13.66
N ALA A 190 -16.11 9.97 13.68
CA ALA A 190 -17.00 11.10 13.88
C ALA A 190 -16.48 11.89 15.07
N ASP A 191 -16.28 13.18 14.81
CA ASP A 191 -15.98 14.25 15.74
C ASP A 191 -16.50 13.89 17.13
N MET A 192 -15.63 13.34 17.99
CA MET A 192 -15.92 13.18 19.40
C MET A 192 -15.88 14.59 19.97
N THR A 193 -17.02 15.27 19.86
CA THR A 193 -17.30 16.47 20.63
C THR A 193 -16.88 16.21 22.07
N PRO A 194 -15.99 17.04 22.65
CA PRO A 194 -15.61 16.88 24.04
C PRO A 194 -16.88 17.06 24.86
N THR A 195 -17.31 15.98 25.52
CA THR A 195 -18.31 16.06 26.57
C THR A 195 -17.77 17.04 27.60
N ASP A 196 -18.51 18.13 27.76
CA ASP A 196 -18.34 19.16 28.76
C ASP A 196 -18.41 18.52 30.15
N THR A 197 -17.25 18.10 30.67
CA THR A 197 -17.11 17.65 32.05
C THR A 197 -17.06 18.89 32.92
N SER A 198 -18.24 19.28 33.39
CA SER A 198 -18.46 20.23 34.47
C SER A 198 -17.51 19.97 35.66
N PRO A 199 -16.84 21.00 36.22
CA PRO A 199 -16.01 20.84 37.40
C PRO A 199 -16.91 20.82 38.63
N ALA A 200 -17.27 19.62 39.08
CA ALA A 200 -17.78 19.41 40.43
C ALA A 200 -16.60 19.01 41.32
N ASP A 201 -16.31 19.89 42.27
CA ASP A 201 -15.65 19.67 43.55
C ASP A 201 -15.17 18.25 43.87
N ASP A 202 -13.84 18.07 43.93
CA ASP A 202 -13.23 17.14 44.87
C ASP A 202 -11.86 17.68 45.32
N GLN A 203 -11.93 18.67 46.22
CA GLN A 203 -10.89 18.89 47.21
C GLN A 203 -11.07 17.86 48.32
N ALA A 204 -10.18 16.86 48.41
CA ALA A 204 -9.59 16.40 49.66
C ALA A 204 -8.74 15.14 49.45
N ALA A 205 -7.56 15.16 50.07
CA ALA A 205 -6.75 14.00 50.46
C ALA A 205 -6.05 13.22 49.33
N ASP A 206 -4.80 13.58 49.04
CA ASP A 206 -3.70 12.71 49.47
C ASP A 206 -2.37 13.50 49.53
N ALA A 207 -1.90 13.72 50.75
CA ALA A 207 -0.63 14.34 51.05
C ALA A 207 0.03 13.45 52.11
N SER A 208 0.48 12.26 51.72
CA SER A 208 1.15 11.35 52.66
C SER A 208 2.15 10.37 52.06
N GLU A 209 2.73 10.62 50.88
CA GLU A 209 3.63 9.65 50.22
C GLU A 209 4.96 10.25 49.74
N ASP A 210 5.55 11.16 50.52
CA ASP A 210 6.86 11.76 50.17
C ASP A 210 7.80 11.99 51.37
N ARG A 211 7.54 11.32 52.51
CA ARG A 211 8.34 11.50 53.75
C ARG A 211 9.33 10.37 54.05
N ASP A 212 9.19 9.20 53.43
CA ASP A 212 10.01 8.04 53.79
C ASP A 212 11.29 7.88 52.95
N GLU A 213 11.45 8.58 51.83
CA GLU A 213 12.67 8.47 51.01
C GLU A 213 13.83 9.40 51.45
N GLN A 214 13.58 10.40 52.31
CA GLN A 214 14.66 11.31 52.75
C GLN A 214 15.43 10.85 54.01
N GLU A 215 14.99 9.80 54.71
CA GLU A 215 15.69 9.34 55.93
C GLU A 215 16.75 8.24 55.68
N LEU A 216 16.83 7.69 54.46
CA LEU A 216 17.80 6.63 54.10
C LEU A 216 19.11 7.15 53.46
N ALA A 217 19.23 8.45 53.19
CA ALA A 217 20.43 9.04 52.59
C ALA A 217 21.43 9.64 53.62
N ALA A 218 21.18 9.53 54.93
CA ALA A 218 21.98 10.19 55.97
C ALA A 218 22.56 9.24 57.05
N ARG A 219 22.70 7.95 56.77
CA ARG A 219 23.46 6.99 57.60
C ARG A 219 24.49 6.25 56.76
#